data_AF-A0A0M3K3L3-F1
#
_entry.id   AF-A0A0M3K3L3-F1
#
_cell.length_a   1.000
_cell.length_b   1.000
_cell.length_c   1.000
_cell.angle_alpha   90.00
_cell.angle_beta   90.00
_cell.angle_gamma   90.00
#
_symmetry.space_group_name_H-M   'P 1'
#
loop_
_entity.id
_entity.type
_entity.pdbx_description
1 polymer ?
#
loop_
_entity_poly.entity_id
_entity_poly.type
_entity_poly.pdbx_seq_one_letter_code
_entity_poly.pdbx_strand_id
1 'polypeptide(L)'
;MDIGTIVDEVIDQADLMRFAKVYIDQTTRGSPSAMVVFSYAHALIKSNKEDVKRGIQLLEDLMRRDTEDVSKRDYIYYLAIAHTRLKQYDRALAYIDILLSAESHNRQAIELKQLIQKRMRNDGILGMAIIGGGLMVVGGLVVAAISAAKSK
;
A
#
# COMPACT_ATOMS: atom_id res chain seq x y z
N MET A 1 2.56 -15.92 3.92
CA MET A 1 1.75 -15.57 2.74
C MET A 1 2.58 -14.61 1.92
N ASP A 2 2.72 -14.82 0.62
CA ASP A 2 3.52 -13.93 -0.23
C ASP A 2 2.84 -12.56 -0.34
N ILE A 3 3.57 -11.48 -0.09
CA ILE A 3 3.04 -10.11 -0.14
C ILE A 3 2.56 -9.76 -1.56
N GLY A 4 3.16 -10.37 -2.59
CA GLY A 4 2.67 -10.26 -3.97
C GLY A 4 1.24 -10.76 -4.12
N THR A 5 0.94 -11.93 -3.55
CA THR A 5 -0.42 -12.51 -3.54
C THR A 5 -1.43 -11.60 -2.85
N ILE A 6 -1.05 -10.92 -1.77
CA ILE A 6 -1.94 -10.00 -1.06
C ILE A 6 -2.25 -8.76 -1.92
N VAL A 7 -1.24 -8.18 -2.56
CA VAL A 7 -1.44 -6.99 -3.41
C VAL A 7 -2.28 -7.31 -4.64
N ASP A 8 -2.11 -8.49 -5.22
CA ASP A 8 -2.81 -8.91 -6.45
C ASP A 8 -4.10 -9.69 -6.18
N GLU A 9 -4.51 -9.82 -4.92
CA GLU A 9 -5.74 -10.54 -4.54
C GLU A 9 -6.97 -9.95 -5.25
N VAL A 10 -7.80 -10.80 -5.85
CA VAL A 10 -9.03 -10.39 -6.53
C VAL A 10 -10.21 -10.90 -5.74
N ILE A 11 -11.20 -10.04 -5.51
CA ILE A 11 -12.44 -10.39 -4.84
C ILE A 11 -13.48 -10.88 -5.85
N ASP A 12 -14.28 -11.88 -5.48
CA ASP A 12 -15.43 -12.30 -6.27
C ASP A 12 -16.56 -11.25 -6.23
N GLN A 13 -17.37 -11.20 -7.30
CA GLN A 13 -18.46 -10.23 -7.41
C GLN A 13 -19.52 -10.40 -6.31
N ALA A 14 -19.83 -11.63 -5.90
CA ALA A 14 -20.81 -11.89 -4.86
C ALA A 14 -20.34 -11.35 -3.50
N ASP A 15 -19.06 -11.54 -3.19
CA ASP A 15 -18.46 -11.01 -1.95
C ASP A 15 -18.40 -9.49 -1.96
N LEU A 16 -18.00 -8.88 -3.07
CA LEU A 16 -18.02 -7.42 -3.22
C LEU A 16 -19.42 -6.84 -3.00
N MET A 17 -20.45 -7.47 -3.59
CA MET A 17 -21.85 -7.09 -3.40
C MET A 17 -22.29 -7.23 -1.94
N ARG A 18 -21.79 -8.23 -1.22
CA ARG A 18 -22.09 -8.41 0.21
C ARG A 18 -21.55 -7.25 1.05
N PHE A 19 -20.30 -6.84 0.84
CA PHE A 19 -19.73 -5.67 1.52
C PHE A 19 -20.44 -4.37 1.12
N ALA A 20 -20.75 -4.20 -0.17
CA ALA A 20 -21.49 -3.05 -0.67
C ALA A 20 -22.87 -2.93 -0.01
N LYS A 21 -23.61 -4.04 0.10
CA LYS A 21 -24.93 -4.06 0.74
C LYS A 21 -24.86 -3.61 2.19
N VAL A 22 -23.92 -4.15 2.99
CA VAL A 22 -23.76 -3.77 4.40
C VAL A 22 -23.44 -2.28 4.53
N TYR A 23 -22.56 -1.75 3.68
CA TYR A 23 -22.23 -0.33 3.65
C TYR A 23 -23.42 0.56 3.29
N ILE A 24 -24.17 0.21 2.25
CA ILE A 24 -25.37 0.95 1.80
C ILE A 24 -26.46 0.92 2.86
N ASP A 25 -26.72 -0.25 3.46
CA ASP A 25 -27.75 -0.44 4.48
C ASP A 25 -27.46 0.44 5.72
N GLN A 26 -26.21 0.51 6.16
CA GLN A 26 -25.84 1.41 7.26
C GLN A 26 -25.90 2.89 6.87
N THR A 27 -25.43 3.24 5.67
CA THR A 27 -25.46 4.62 5.16
C THR A 27 -26.90 5.15 5.06
N THR A 28 -27.85 4.29 4.70
CA THR A 28 -29.28 4.63 4.64
C THR A 28 -29.88 4.88 6.03
N ARG A 29 -29.31 4.28 7.08
CA ARG A 29 -29.77 4.41 8.47
C ARG A 29 -29.02 5.51 9.25
N GLY A 30 -27.98 6.10 8.67
CA GLY A 30 -27.15 7.11 9.31
C GLY A 30 -25.69 7.03 8.86
N SER A 31 -24.76 7.54 9.68
CA SER A 31 -23.33 7.41 9.39
C SER A 31 -22.87 5.95 9.60
N PRO A 32 -22.27 5.29 8.59
CA PRO A 32 -21.76 3.93 8.75
C PRO A 32 -20.57 3.91 9.71
N SER A 33 -20.37 2.79 10.40
CA SER A 33 -19.23 2.65 11.32
C SER A 33 -17.90 2.58 10.56
N ALA A 34 -16.80 2.97 11.22
CA ALA A 34 -15.48 2.96 10.62
C ALA A 34 -15.10 1.57 10.07
N MET A 35 -15.43 0.51 10.83
CA MET A 35 -15.19 -0.87 10.43
C MET A 35 -15.95 -1.29 9.16
N VAL A 36 -17.20 -0.84 9.00
CA VAL A 36 -17.98 -1.15 7.78
C VAL A 36 -17.43 -0.41 6.57
N VAL A 37 -17.09 0.86 6.72
CA VAL A 37 -16.45 1.66 5.66
C VAL A 37 -15.12 1.02 5.26
N PHE A 38 -14.31 0.63 6.25
CA PHE A 38 -13.00 -0.01 6.03
C PHE A 38 -13.14 -1.35 5.31
N SER A 39 -14.07 -2.21 5.74
CA SER A 39 -14.30 -3.52 5.11
C SER A 39 -14.72 -3.37 3.65
N TYR A 40 -15.59 -2.39 3.36
CA TYR A 40 -16.01 -2.12 1.99
C TYR A 40 -14.87 -1.51 1.15
N ALA A 41 -14.09 -0.60 1.70
CA ALA A 41 -12.92 -0.05 1.01
C ALA A 41 -11.88 -1.13 0.68
N HIS A 42 -11.61 -2.04 1.62
CA HIS A 42 -10.73 -3.19 1.40
C HIS A 42 -11.24 -4.10 0.28
N ALA A 43 -12.55 -4.36 0.21
CA ALA A 43 -13.17 -5.09 -0.90
C ALA A 43 -13.00 -4.36 -2.25
N LEU A 44 -13.25 -3.04 -2.28
CA LEU A 44 -13.08 -2.22 -3.49
C LEU A 44 -11.64 -2.22 -4.01
N ILE A 45 -10.64 -2.19 -3.13
CA ILE A 45 -9.22 -2.25 -3.50
C ILE A 45 -8.89 -3.55 -4.24
N LYS A 46 -9.62 -4.64 -3.99
CA LYS A 46 -9.44 -5.93 -4.67
C LYS A 46 -10.23 -6.07 -5.98
N SER A 47 -11.05 -5.08 -6.33
CA SER A 47 -11.89 -5.07 -7.53
C SER A 47 -11.14 -4.43 -8.72
N ASN A 48 -11.85 -3.71 -9.58
CA ASN A 48 -11.34 -2.99 -10.75
C ASN A 48 -10.70 -1.64 -10.40
N LYS A 49 -10.06 -1.00 -11.39
CA LYS A 49 -9.31 0.24 -11.23
C LYS A 49 -10.14 1.42 -10.69
N GLU A 50 -11.40 1.53 -11.08
CA GLU A 50 -12.26 2.63 -10.62
C GLU A 50 -12.69 2.39 -9.17
N ASP A 51 -13.01 1.15 -8.81
CA ASP A 51 -13.31 0.75 -7.44
C ASP A 51 -12.11 1.00 -6.51
N VAL A 52 -10.88 0.69 -6.96
CA VAL A 52 -9.66 0.98 -6.17
C VAL A 52 -9.56 2.47 -5.82
N LYS A 53 -9.84 3.38 -6.78
CA LYS A 53 -9.84 4.82 -6.50
C LYS A 53 -10.88 5.20 -5.45
N ARG A 54 -12.07 4.60 -5.52
CA ARG A 54 -13.13 4.80 -4.53
C ARG A 54 -12.73 4.26 -3.15
N GLY A 55 -12.07 3.10 -3.10
CA GLY A 55 -11.52 2.53 -1.87
C GLY A 55 -10.49 3.44 -1.22
N ILE A 56 -9.59 4.05 -2.02
CA ILE A 56 -8.62 5.06 -1.54
C ILE A 56 -9.34 6.24 -0.89
N GLN A 57 -10.35 6.81 -1.56
CA GLN A 57 -11.10 7.94 -1.02
C GLN A 57 -11.76 7.61 0.32
N LEU A 58 -12.37 6.43 0.44
CA LEU A 58 -12.99 5.97 1.69
C LEU A 58 -11.96 5.80 2.82
N LEU A 59 -10.77 5.26 2.53
CA LEU A 59 -9.70 5.14 3.53
C LEU A 59 -9.13 6.50 3.95
N GLU A 60 -8.94 7.42 3.01
CA GLU A 60 -8.50 8.79 3.32
C GLU A 60 -9.55 9.55 4.15
N ASP A 61 -10.83 9.36 3.85
CA ASP A 61 -11.94 9.89 4.65
C ASP A 61 -11.94 9.32 6.08
N LEU A 62 -11.71 8.02 6.23
CA LEU A 62 -11.59 7.39 7.55
C LEU A 62 -10.38 7.91 8.33
N MET A 63 -9.24 8.08 7.67
CA MET A 63 -8.01 8.58 8.30
C MET A 63 -8.16 10.00 8.85
N ARG A 64 -9.01 10.83 8.22
CA ARG A 64 -9.34 12.18 8.68
C ARG A 64 -10.30 12.20 9.89
N ARG A 65 -11.05 11.12 10.11
CA ARG A 65 -11.96 11.01 11.26
C ARG A 65 -11.16 10.54 12.48
N ASP A 66 -11.49 11.07 13.65
CA ASP A 66 -10.92 10.57 14.90
C ASP A 66 -11.73 9.37 15.37
N THR A 67 -11.43 8.20 14.82
CA THR A 67 -12.12 6.94 15.12
C THR A 67 -11.16 5.97 15.80
N GLU A 68 -11.56 5.40 16.94
CA GLU A 68 -10.74 4.45 17.70
C GLU A 68 -10.89 2.99 17.22
N ASP A 69 -11.92 2.70 16.42
CA ASP A 69 -12.32 1.32 16.07
C ASP A 69 -11.34 0.59 15.14
N VAL A 70 -10.57 1.31 14.33
CA VAL A 70 -9.56 0.73 13.42
C VAL A 70 -8.28 1.54 13.54
N SER A 71 -7.15 0.84 13.63
CA SER A 71 -5.84 1.46 13.79
C SER A 71 -5.50 2.29 12.55
N LYS A 72 -5.08 3.55 12.75
CA LYS A 72 -4.58 4.43 11.66
C LYS A 72 -3.48 3.75 10.83
N ARG A 73 -2.72 2.83 11.44
CA ARG A 73 -1.69 2.00 10.78
C ARG A 73 -2.28 1.10 9.69
N ASP A 74 -3.47 0.53 9.92
CA ASP A 74 -4.14 -0.35 8.97
C ASP A 74 -4.58 0.45 7.75
N TYR A 75 -5.12 1.66 7.95
CA TYR A 75 -5.48 2.56 6.84
C TYR A 75 -4.26 2.88 5.96
N ILE A 76 -3.13 3.25 6.59
CA ILE A 76 -1.88 3.57 5.88
C ILE A 76 -1.37 2.36 5.10
N TYR A 77 -1.41 1.17 5.70
CA TYR A 77 -0.98 -0.07 5.04
C TYR A 77 -1.83 -0.39 3.80
N TYR A 78 -3.16 -0.31 3.93
CA TYR A 78 -4.06 -0.56 2.80
C TYR A 78 -4.04 0.54 1.72
N LEU A 79 -3.75 1.80 2.09
CA LEU A 79 -3.49 2.88 1.12
C LEU A 79 -2.22 2.59 0.31
N ALA A 80 -1.15 2.11 0.94
CA ALA A 80 0.06 1.69 0.22
C ALA A 80 -0.24 0.55 -0.78
N ILE A 81 -1.03 -0.45 -0.39
CA ILE A 81 -1.48 -1.53 -1.28
C ILE A 81 -2.29 -0.96 -2.47
N ALA A 82 -3.28 -0.11 -2.20
CA ALA A 82 -4.15 0.45 -3.22
C ALA A 82 -3.38 1.29 -4.26
N HIS A 83 -2.46 2.15 -3.81
CA HIS A 83 -1.60 2.92 -4.70
C HIS A 83 -0.64 2.03 -5.50
N THR A 84 -0.14 0.94 -4.90
CA THR A 84 0.69 -0.06 -5.61
C THR A 84 -0.08 -0.69 -6.77
N ARG A 85 -1.35 -1.06 -6.56
CA ARG A 85 -2.21 -1.61 -7.61
C ARG A 85 -2.48 -0.63 -8.75
N LEU A 86 -2.56 0.67 -8.43
CA LEU A 86 -2.69 1.73 -9.44
C LEU A 86 -1.37 2.12 -10.11
N LYS A 87 -0.26 1.45 -9.79
CA LYS A 87 1.11 1.81 -10.22
C LYS A 87 1.53 3.23 -9.80
N GLN A 88 0.92 3.77 -8.75
CA GLN A 88 1.25 5.06 -8.15
C GLN A 88 2.33 4.86 -7.09
N TYR A 89 3.51 4.39 -7.53
CA TYR A 89 4.55 3.90 -6.62
C TYR A 89 5.09 4.95 -5.66
N ASP A 90 5.21 6.21 -6.09
CA ASP A 90 5.66 7.30 -5.21
C ASP A 90 4.75 7.49 -4.00
N ARG A 91 3.42 7.44 -4.22
CA ARG A 91 2.44 7.53 -3.12
C ARG A 91 2.47 6.28 -2.25
N ALA A 92 2.59 5.11 -2.86
CA ALA A 92 2.69 3.85 -2.12
C ALA A 92 3.93 3.84 -1.19
N LEU A 93 5.08 4.34 -1.68
CA LEU A 93 6.30 4.49 -0.89
C LEU A 93 6.12 5.52 0.23
N ALA A 94 5.50 6.66 -0.04
CA ALA A 94 5.25 7.67 0.98
C ALA A 94 4.42 7.11 2.15
N TYR A 95 3.34 6.36 1.86
CA TYR A 95 2.53 5.74 2.90
C TYR A 95 3.30 4.67 3.69
N ILE A 96 4.03 3.78 3.01
CA ILE A 96 4.74 2.70 3.71
C ILE A 96 5.92 3.22 4.55
N ASP A 97 6.56 4.30 4.12
CA ASP A 97 7.63 4.96 4.86
C ASP A 97 7.13 5.63 6.14
N ILE A 98 5.91 6.21 6.13
CA ILE A 98 5.27 6.71 7.35
C ILE A 98 5.08 5.56 8.34
N LEU A 99 4.55 4.42 7.90
CA LEU A 99 4.34 3.25 8.78
C LEU A 99 5.67 2.75 9.36
N LEU A 100 6.72 2.63 8.53
CA LEU A 100 8.04 2.17 8.96
C LEU A 100 8.78 3.19 9.86
N SER A 101 8.48 4.49 9.74
CA SER A 101 9.03 5.50 10.64
C SER A 101 8.52 5.34 12.08
N ALA A 102 7.28 4.87 12.23
CA ALA A 102 6.69 4.55 13.53
C ALA A 102 7.03 3.13 13.99
N GLU A 103 7.12 2.17 13.07
CA GLU A 103 7.33 0.75 13.34
C GLU A 103 8.46 0.15 12.49
N SER A 104 9.69 0.49 12.82
CA SER A 104 10.87 0.10 12.04
C SER A 104 11.08 -1.41 11.88
N HIS A 105 10.49 -2.22 12.77
CA HIS A 105 10.59 -3.69 12.76
C HIS A 105 9.35 -4.38 12.16
N ASN A 106 8.41 -3.62 11.60
CA ASN A 106 7.21 -4.19 11.00
C ASN A 106 7.56 -4.96 9.72
N ARG A 107 7.64 -6.28 9.83
CA ARG A 107 8.02 -7.17 8.74
C ARG A 107 7.09 -7.06 7.53
N GLN A 108 5.78 -6.93 7.74
CA GLN A 108 4.81 -6.79 6.65
C GLN A 108 5.05 -5.50 5.86
N ALA A 109 5.31 -4.39 6.56
CA ALA A 109 5.60 -3.12 5.93
C ALA A 109 6.94 -3.12 5.17
N ILE A 110 7.97 -3.79 5.71
CA ILE A 110 9.26 -3.97 5.04
C ILE A 110 9.08 -4.78 3.74
N GLU A 111 8.37 -5.91 3.82
CA GLU A 111 8.10 -6.77 2.65
C GLU A 111 7.30 -6.03 1.57
N LEU A 112 6.30 -5.23 1.96
CA LEU A 112 5.52 -4.40 1.04
C LEU A 112 6.38 -3.31 0.38
N LYS A 113 7.24 -2.62 1.14
CA LYS A 113 8.18 -1.63 0.57
C LYS A 113 9.10 -2.26 -0.47
N GLN A 114 9.66 -3.44 -0.19
CA GLN A 114 10.51 -4.17 -1.13
C GLN A 114 9.75 -4.55 -2.41
N LEU A 115 8.50 -5.00 -2.27
CA LEU A 115 7.64 -5.31 -3.41
C LEU A 115 7.36 -4.07 -4.27
N ILE A 116 7.01 -2.94 -3.66
CA ILE A 116 6.75 -1.67 -4.35
C ILE A 116 7.98 -1.26 -5.17
N GLN A 117 9.16 -1.24 -4.53
CA GLN A 117 10.40 -0.88 -5.22
C GLN A 117 10.71 -1.85 -6.37
N LYS A 118 10.47 -3.15 -6.18
CA LYS A 118 10.66 -4.17 -7.23
C LYS A 118 9.73 -3.91 -8.43
N ARG A 119 8.45 -3.63 -8.19
CA ARG A 119 7.49 -3.34 -9.26
C ARG A 119 7.81 -2.03 -9.99
N MET A 120 8.21 -1.00 -9.24
CA MET A 120 8.66 0.27 -9.81
C MET A 120 9.88 0.09 -10.74
N ARG A 121 10.84 -0.77 -10.37
CA ARG A 121 11.97 -1.15 -11.24
C ARG A 121 11.51 -1.87 -12.49
N ASN A 122 10.66 -2.88 -12.34
CA ASN A 122 10.19 -3.70 -13.45
C ASN A 122 9.36 -2.90 -14.46
N ASP A 123 8.60 -1.90 -14.00
CA ASP A 123 7.83 -1.00 -14.86
C ASP A 123 8.69 0.10 -15.51
N GLY A 124 10.01 0.14 -15.26
CA GLY A 124 10.90 1.14 -15.85
C GLY A 124 10.68 2.55 -15.31
N ILE A 125 9.95 2.71 -14.20
CA ILE A 125 9.65 3.99 -13.55
C ILE A 125 10.83 4.44 -12.67
N LEU A 126 11.89 3.62 -12.58
CA LEU A 126 13.17 4.08 -12.05
C LEU A 126 13.83 5.08 -13.00
N GLY A 127 13.54 6.36 -12.80
CA GLY A 127 14.52 7.40 -13.10
C GLY A 127 15.77 7.18 -12.24
N MET A 128 16.93 7.69 -12.69
CA MET A 128 18.25 7.53 -12.05
C MET A 128 18.38 8.04 -10.59
N ALA A 129 17.28 8.32 -9.88
CA ALA A 129 17.25 9.10 -8.65
C ALA A 129 16.84 8.35 -7.37
N ILE A 130 16.52 7.05 -7.38
CA ILE A 130 16.39 6.32 -6.09
C ILE A 130 17.78 5.87 -5.62
N ILE A 131 18.58 6.86 -5.23
CA ILE A 131 19.76 6.69 -4.38
C ILE A 131 19.26 6.84 -2.94
N GLY A 132 19.06 5.70 -2.28
CA GLY A 132 18.60 5.61 -0.90
C GLY A 132 19.22 4.41 -0.19
N GLY A 133 20.54 4.25 -0.28
CA GLY A 133 21.35 3.58 0.74
C GLY A 133 21.20 2.07 0.94
N GLY A 134 20.75 1.28 -0.04
CA GLY A 134 20.75 -0.18 0.05
C GLY A 134 21.15 -0.82 -1.27
N LEU A 135 22.30 -1.50 -1.28
CA LEU A 135 22.90 -2.21 -2.42
C LEU A 135 21.85 -2.91 -3.30
N MET A 136 21.67 -2.43 -4.53
CA MET A 136 21.01 -3.19 -5.57
C MET A 136 22.04 -3.82 -6.51
N VAL A 137 22.42 -5.05 -6.16
CA VAL A 137 22.90 -6.01 -7.14
C VAL A 137 21.69 -6.44 -7.96
N VAL A 138 21.46 -5.78 -9.09
CA VAL A 138 20.59 -6.30 -10.15
C VAL A 138 21.49 -7.07 -11.10
N GLY A 139 21.11 -8.30 -11.42
CA GLY A 139 21.90 -9.24 -12.22
C GLY A 139 22.49 -8.61 -13.47
N GLY A 140 23.81 -8.72 -13.62
CA GLY A 140 24.51 -8.61 -14.89
C GLY A 140 25.79 -7.77 -14.92
N LEU A 141 25.96 -6.77 -14.05
CA LEU A 141 27.20 -5.96 -14.02
C LEU A 141 27.64 -5.67 -12.59
N VAL A 142 28.76 -6.27 -12.20
CA VAL A 142 29.50 -5.91 -10.99
C VAL A 142 30.10 -4.52 -11.21
N VAL A 143 29.56 -3.49 -10.56
CA VAL A 143 30.30 -2.23 -10.38
C VAL A 143 30.99 -2.32 -9.02
N ALA A 144 32.26 -2.70 -9.04
CA ALA A 144 33.15 -2.55 -7.90
C ALA A 144 33.36 -1.05 -7.66
N ALA A 145 32.66 -0.47 -6.69
CA ALA A 145 32.99 0.87 -6.20
C ALA A 145 34.11 0.72 -5.16
N ILE A 146 35.30 1.13 -5.59
CA ILE A 146 36.59 1.05 -4.91
C ILE A 146 36.53 1.81 -3.58
N SER A 147 36.97 1.14 -2.51
CA SER A 147 37.31 1.74 -1.23
C SER A 147 38.34 2.85 -1.41
N ALA A 148 37.98 4.10 -1.14
CA ALA A 148 38.94 5.15 -0.86
C ALA A 148 39.05 5.29 0.66
N ALA A 149 39.98 4.53 1.24
CA ALA A 149 40.47 4.78 2.59
C ALA A 149 41.06 6.21 2.64
N LYS A 150 40.47 7.09 3.44
CA LYS A 150 41.09 8.38 3.76
C LYS A 150 42.08 8.15 4.91
N SER A 151 43.33 7.90 4.54
CA SER A 151 44.49 8.10 5.41
C SER A 151 45.00 9.52 5.19
N LYS A 152 44.73 10.42 6.14
CA LYS A 152 45.64 11.46 6.66
C LYS A 152 44.93 12.28 7.73
#